data_AF-A0A0D2XY08-F1
#
_entry.id   AF-A0A0D2XY08-F1
#
_cell.length_a   1.000
_cell.length_b   1.000
_cell.length_c   1.000
_cell.angle_alpha   90.00
_cell.angle_beta   90.00
_cell.angle_gamma   90.00
#
_symmetry.space_group_name_H-M   'P 1'
#
loop_
_entity.id
_entity.type
_entity.pdbx_description
1 polymer ?
#
loop_
_entity_poly.entity_id
_entity_poly.type
_entity_poly.pdbx_seq_one_letter_code
_entity_poly.pdbx_strand_id
1 'polypeptide(L)'
;MAEVWDLCKAFIHVQGLSVLKGHIEKEPITKVVKDTGILTSEWPTGLKLDDVHRLNQRLARLNVQMKQAWNATGHVLDALLWVTSPNTALPVDEWRDTTFTTIFNAVDWPAISLPLGMSCDKDVDVPYINFEPFGTEDSRLNSLYDPEHFHGLPLSVQLAGQKFEDEKLLAIAELIYPIMRGDS
;
A
#
# COMPACT_ATOMS: atom_id res chain seq x y z
N MET A 1 2.56 -4.99 -11.42
CA MET A 1 1.94 -3.91 -10.62
C MET A 1 0.43 -3.83 -10.87
N ALA A 2 -0.03 -3.63 -12.11
CA ALA A 2 -1.46 -3.53 -12.44
C ALA A 2 -2.32 -4.71 -11.93
N GLU A 3 -1.87 -5.96 -12.12
CA GLU A 3 -2.65 -7.13 -11.69
C GLU A 3 -2.84 -7.24 -10.16
N VAL A 4 -1.81 -6.89 -9.38
CA VAL A 4 -1.89 -6.90 -7.91
C VAL A 4 -2.81 -5.79 -7.43
N TRP A 5 -2.74 -4.61 -8.04
CA TRP A 5 -3.65 -3.53 -7.72
C TRP A 5 -5.11 -3.87 -8.05
N ASP A 6 -5.37 -4.51 -9.20
CA ASP A 6 -6.71 -4.99 -9.56
C ASP A 6 -7.24 -6.04 -8.59
N LEU A 7 -6.38 -6.95 -8.12
CA LEU A 7 -6.72 -7.92 -7.10
C LEU A 7 -6.99 -7.25 -5.73
N CYS A 8 -6.22 -6.23 -5.36
CA CYS A 8 -6.42 -5.44 -4.15
C CYS A 8 -7.75 -4.67 -4.18
N LYS A 9 -8.07 -4.01 -5.31
CA LYS A 9 -9.37 -3.35 -5.53
C LYS A 9 -10.52 -4.36 -5.41
N ALA A 10 -10.37 -5.53 -6.02
CA ALA A 10 -11.35 -6.62 -5.92
C ALA A 10 -11.56 -7.07 -4.47
N PHE A 11 -10.47 -7.28 -3.73
CA PHE A 11 -10.50 -7.65 -2.32
C PHE A 11 -11.24 -6.59 -1.49
N ILE A 12 -10.86 -5.31 -1.60
CA ILE A 12 -11.51 -4.20 -0.88
C ILE A 12 -13.00 -4.13 -1.23
N HIS A 13 -13.33 -4.24 -2.52
CA HIS A 13 -14.70 -4.17 -2.99
C HIS A 13 -15.55 -5.30 -2.42
N VAL A 14 -15.10 -6.55 -2.55
CA VAL A 14 -15.88 -7.73 -2.14
C VAL A 14 -15.97 -7.84 -0.62
N GLN A 15 -14.86 -7.70 0.10
CA GLN A 15 -14.77 -7.94 1.55
C GLN A 15 -15.23 -6.76 2.39
N GLY A 16 -14.97 -5.52 1.94
CA GLY A 16 -15.21 -4.31 2.75
C GLY A 16 -16.43 -3.50 2.32
N LEU A 17 -16.61 -3.30 1.01
CA LEU A 17 -17.50 -2.23 0.52
C LEU A 17 -18.81 -2.73 -0.09
N SER A 18 -18.89 -3.99 -0.50
CA SER A 18 -20.09 -4.58 -1.11
C SER A 18 -21.35 -4.41 -0.23
N VAL A 19 -21.19 -4.59 1.08
CA VAL A 19 -22.25 -4.42 2.09
C VAL A 19 -22.54 -2.95 2.38
N LEU A 20 -21.53 -2.08 2.28
CA LEU A 20 -21.63 -0.65 2.60
C LEU A 20 -22.06 0.21 1.41
N LYS A 21 -22.04 -0.34 0.18
CA LYS A 21 -22.29 0.41 -1.05
C LYS A 21 -23.60 1.21 -1.03
N GLY A 22 -24.70 0.61 -0.57
CA GLY A 22 -25.99 1.30 -0.47
C GLY A 22 -26.05 2.42 0.57
N HIS A 23 -25.13 2.45 1.54
CA HIS A 23 -24.95 3.58 2.45
C HIS A 23 -24.05 4.66 1.83
N ILE A 24 -22.96 4.25 1.17
CA ILE A 24 -22.00 5.15 0.53
C ILE A 24 -22.66 5.93 -0.62
N GLU A 25 -23.55 5.31 -1.38
CA GLU A 25 -24.29 5.96 -2.48
C GLU A 25 -25.22 7.09 -2.02
N LYS A 26 -25.50 7.22 -0.71
CA LYS A 26 -26.31 8.31 -0.15
C LYS A 26 -25.49 9.58 0.07
N GLU A 27 -24.17 9.50 0.01
CA GLU A 27 -23.25 10.62 0.19
C GLU A 27 -22.60 11.03 -1.14
N PRO A 28 -22.24 12.31 -1.33
CA PRO A 28 -21.53 12.74 -2.52
C PRO A 28 -20.15 12.08 -2.59
N ILE A 29 -19.95 11.21 -3.59
CA ILE A 29 -18.65 10.58 -3.84
C ILE A 29 -17.66 11.65 -4.34
N THR A 30 -16.63 11.90 -3.55
CA THR A 30 -15.55 12.86 -3.84
C THR A 30 -14.71 12.43 -5.05
N LYS A 31 -14.00 13.38 -5.67
CA LYS A 31 -13.15 13.13 -6.84
C LYS A 31 -12.12 12.04 -6.55
N VAL A 32 -11.40 12.15 -5.43
CA VAL A 32 -10.37 11.19 -5.03
C VAL A 32 -10.90 9.76 -4.94
N VAL A 33 -12.10 9.57 -4.40
CA VAL A 33 -12.72 8.25 -4.29
C VAL A 33 -13.05 7.67 -5.67
N LYS A 34 -13.53 8.49 -6.62
CA LYS A 34 -13.75 8.07 -8.01
C LYS A 34 -12.43 7.70 -8.69
N ASP A 35 -11.40 8.51 -8.49
CA ASP A 35 -10.09 8.35 -9.10
C ASP A 35 -9.36 7.09 -8.60
N THR A 36 -9.62 6.64 -7.37
CA THR A 36 -9.09 5.35 -6.86
C THR A 36 -9.60 4.13 -7.64
N GLY A 37 -10.74 4.25 -8.30
CA GLY A 37 -11.37 3.14 -9.01
C GLY A 37 -11.95 2.04 -8.11
N ILE A 38 -11.90 2.18 -6.77
CA ILE A 38 -12.33 1.13 -5.83
C ILE A 38 -13.87 0.99 -5.82
N LEU A 39 -14.58 2.12 -5.70
CA LEU A 39 -16.05 2.13 -5.68
C LEU A 39 -16.66 2.00 -7.07
N THR A 40 -15.93 2.45 -8.10
CA THR A 40 -16.34 2.45 -9.50
C THR A 40 -15.84 1.23 -10.27
N SER A 41 -15.20 0.27 -9.58
CA SER A 41 -14.63 -0.92 -10.23
C SER A 41 -15.70 -1.75 -10.95
N GLU A 42 -15.31 -2.40 -12.05
CA GLU A 42 -16.16 -3.21 -12.93
C GLU A 42 -16.73 -4.48 -12.30
N TRP A 43 -16.53 -4.70 -10.99
CA TRP A 43 -17.08 -5.88 -10.32
C TRP A 43 -18.61 -5.83 -10.39
N PRO A 44 -19.26 -6.87 -10.93
CA PRO A 44 -20.68 -6.83 -11.21
C PRO A 44 -21.47 -6.57 -9.94
N THR A 45 -22.41 -5.62 -10.01
CA THR A 45 -23.49 -5.53 -9.02
C THR A 45 -24.23 -6.87 -8.98
N GLY A 46 -24.19 -7.54 -7.83
CA GLY A 46 -24.67 -8.93 -7.69
C GLY A 46 -23.56 -9.97 -7.87
N LEU A 47 -22.55 -9.92 -7.01
CA LEU A 47 -21.48 -10.92 -6.91
C LEU A 47 -22.08 -12.33 -6.85
N LYS A 48 -21.66 -13.21 -7.77
CA LYS A 48 -22.02 -14.62 -7.75
C LYS A 48 -21.04 -15.39 -6.85
N LEU A 49 -21.48 -16.55 -6.38
CA LEU A 49 -20.61 -17.47 -5.63
C LEU A 49 -19.31 -17.78 -6.40
N ASP A 50 -19.41 -17.97 -7.72
CA ASP A 50 -18.25 -18.24 -8.57
C ASP A 50 -17.25 -17.08 -8.63
N ASP A 51 -17.71 -15.84 -8.50
CA ASP A 51 -16.86 -14.65 -8.48
C ASP A 51 -16.03 -14.59 -7.19
N VAL A 52 -16.69 -14.86 -6.06
CA VAL A 52 -16.05 -14.95 -4.74
C VAL A 52 -15.07 -16.13 -4.69
N HIS A 53 -15.47 -17.29 -5.23
CA HIS A 53 -14.60 -18.46 -5.28
C HIS A 53 -13.34 -18.18 -6.12
N ARG A 54 -13.48 -17.54 -7.28
CA ARG A 54 -12.35 -17.15 -8.12
C ARG A 54 -11.46 -16.11 -7.45
N LEU A 55 -12.03 -15.13 -6.74
CA LEU A 55 -11.26 -14.17 -5.95
C LEU A 55 -10.43 -14.90 -4.88
N ASN A 56 -11.04 -15.81 -4.12
CA ASN A 56 -10.35 -16.60 -3.10
C ASN A 56 -9.21 -17.43 -3.69
N GLN A 57 -9.40 -18.04 -4.87
CA GLN A 57 -8.32 -18.75 -5.56
C GLN A 57 -7.16 -17.82 -5.92
N ARG A 58 -7.44 -16.60 -6.40
CA ARG A 58 -6.40 -15.61 -6.73
C ARG A 58 -5.63 -15.16 -5.49
N LEU A 59 -6.33 -14.87 -4.39
CA LEU A 59 -5.71 -14.51 -3.09
C LEU A 59 -4.87 -15.66 -2.54
N ALA A 60 -5.34 -16.91 -2.64
CA ALA A 60 -4.57 -18.08 -2.23
C ALA A 60 -3.29 -18.25 -3.08
N ARG A 61 -3.37 -18.03 -4.39
CA ARG A 61 -2.18 -18.05 -5.27
C ARG A 61 -1.19 -16.94 -4.93
N LEU A 62 -1.67 -15.72 -4.68
CA LEU A 62 -0.83 -14.61 -4.24
C LEU A 62 -0.10 -14.96 -2.93
N ASN A 63 -0.82 -15.52 -1.96
CA ASN A 63 -0.24 -16.00 -0.69
C ASN A 63 0.89 -17.00 -0.91
N VAL A 64 0.69 -17.99 -1.79
CA VAL A 64 1.73 -18.99 -2.13
C VAL A 64 2.94 -18.31 -2.78
N GLN A 65 2.73 -17.40 -3.73
CA GLN A 65 3.80 -16.69 -4.42
C GLN A 65 4.60 -15.80 -3.46
N MET A 66 3.92 -15.05 -2.59
CA MET A 66 4.59 -14.21 -1.60
C MET A 66 5.38 -15.06 -0.59
N LYS A 67 4.83 -16.20 -0.14
CA LYS A 67 5.56 -17.12 0.74
C LYS A 67 6.77 -17.74 0.06
N GLN A 68 6.69 -18.06 -1.23
CA GLN A 68 7.84 -18.53 -2.01
C GLN A 68 8.90 -17.43 -2.12
N ALA A 69 8.50 -16.20 -2.43
CA ALA A 69 9.40 -15.05 -2.52
C ALA A 69 10.10 -14.77 -1.18
N TRP A 70 9.38 -14.86 -0.06
CA TRP A 70 9.93 -14.69 1.29
C TRP A 70 11.09 -15.67 1.58
N ASN A 71 11.01 -16.88 1.03
CA ASN A 71 12.01 -17.94 1.25
C ASN A 71 12.99 -18.10 0.08
N ALA A 72 12.95 -17.24 -0.93
CA ALA A 72 13.65 -17.45 -2.20
C ALA A 72 15.18 -17.32 -2.08
N THR A 73 15.67 -16.54 -1.11
CA THR A 73 17.10 -16.25 -0.94
C THR A 73 17.86 -17.38 -0.24
N GLY A 74 17.16 -18.40 0.28
CA GLY A 74 17.75 -19.46 1.11
C GLY A 74 18.14 -19.01 2.51
N HIS A 75 18.02 -17.72 2.83
CA HIS A 75 18.15 -17.18 4.17
C HIS A 75 16.76 -17.05 4.80
N VAL A 76 16.70 -17.29 6.11
CA VAL A 76 15.48 -17.04 6.88
C VAL A 76 15.27 -15.52 6.93
N LEU A 77 14.20 -15.04 6.30
CA LEU A 77 13.76 -13.66 6.44
C LEU A 77 12.85 -13.56 7.67
N ASP A 78 13.18 -12.67 8.61
CA ASP A 78 12.41 -12.50 9.84
C ASP A 78 11.36 -11.40 9.76
N ALA A 79 11.64 -10.35 8.99
CA ALA A 79 10.73 -9.27 8.67
C ALA A 79 11.12 -8.63 7.32
N LEU A 80 10.16 -7.98 6.69
CA LEU A 80 10.35 -7.20 5.47
C LEU A 80 10.30 -5.71 5.81
N LEU A 81 11.39 -4.98 5.53
CA LEU A 81 11.38 -3.53 5.52
C LEU A 81 10.89 -3.02 4.16
N TRP A 82 9.87 -2.17 4.20
CA TRP A 82 9.06 -1.75 3.08
C TRP A 82 8.65 -0.27 3.24
N VAL A 83 7.95 0.30 2.26
CA VAL A 83 7.40 1.67 2.30
C VAL A 83 5.88 1.65 2.35
N THR A 84 5.26 2.48 3.19
CA THR A 84 3.78 2.58 3.27
C THR A 84 3.16 3.18 2.00
N SER A 85 3.93 3.99 1.29
CA SER A 85 3.54 4.68 0.06
C SER A 85 4.81 5.04 -0.72
N PRO A 86 4.76 5.15 -2.07
CA PRO A 86 5.87 5.66 -2.86
C PRO A 86 6.03 7.19 -2.74
N ASN A 87 5.19 7.86 -1.95
CA ASN A 87 5.16 9.31 -1.77
C ASN A 87 4.87 9.67 -0.30
N THR A 88 5.18 10.91 0.07
CA THR A 88 4.66 11.54 1.28
C THR A 88 3.21 11.97 1.09
N ALA A 89 2.64 12.65 2.10
CA ALA A 89 1.30 13.22 1.99
C ALA A 89 1.17 14.06 0.70
N LEU A 90 0.26 13.64 -0.17
CA LEU A 90 0.00 14.31 -1.44
C LEU A 90 -0.95 15.50 -1.24
N PRO A 91 -0.99 16.44 -2.19
CA PRO A 91 -2.03 17.47 -2.24
C PRO A 91 -3.44 16.86 -2.13
N VAL A 92 -4.38 17.69 -1.67
CA VAL A 92 -5.79 17.31 -1.54
C VAL A 92 -6.29 16.75 -2.87
N ASP A 93 -7.04 15.65 -2.80
CA ASP A 93 -7.63 14.92 -3.93
C ASP A 93 -6.67 14.27 -4.94
N GLU A 94 -5.38 14.11 -4.61
CA GLU A 94 -4.39 13.47 -5.50
C GLU A 94 -3.95 12.05 -5.10
N TRP A 95 -4.46 11.51 -4.00
CA TRP A 95 -4.14 10.15 -3.56
C TRP A 95 -4.99 9.08 -4.27
N ARG A 96 -4.36 8.09 -4.91
CA ARG A 96 -5.07 7.15 -5.81
C ARG A 96 -4.69 5.68 -5.66
N ASP A 97 -3.65 5.35 -4.91
CA ASP A 97 -3.10 4.00 -4.85
C ASP A 97 -2.87 3.55 -3.40
N THR A 98 -3.36 2.35 -3.06
CA THR A 98 -3.15 1.69 -1.76
C THR A 98 -2.36 0.40 -1.87
N THR A 99 -1.84 0.05 -3.05
CA THR A 99 -1.24 -1.26 -3.33
C THR A 99 -0.17 -1.64 -2.30
N PHE A 100 0.64 -0.66 -1.88
CA PHE A 100 1.74 -0.83 -0.92
C PHE A 100 1.32 -1.28 0.48
N THR A 101 0.06 -1.06 0.87
CA THR A 101 -0.49 -1.49 2.17
C THR A 101 -1.55 -2.57 1.99
N THR A 102 -2.40 -2.47 0.97
CA THR A 102 -3.48 -3.43 0.70
C THR A 102 -2.98 -4.82 0.36
N ILE A 103 -1.76 -4.95 -0.18
CA ILE A 103 -1.18 -6.27 -0.43
C ILE A 103 -1.12 -7.12 0.84
N PHE A 104 -0.71 -6.54 1.98
CA PHE A 104 -0.63 -7.24 3.27
C PHE A 104 -2.00 -7.59 3.85
N ASN A 105 -2.99 -6.73 3.64
CA ASN A 105 -4.40 -7.03 3.95
C ASN A 105 -4.91 -8.22 3.12
N ALA A 106 -4.59 -8.25 1.83
CA ALA A 106 -5.05 -9.29 0.90
C ALA A 106 -4.46 -10.67 1.21
N VAL A 107 -3.22 -10.73 1.71
CA VAL A 107 -2.58 -11.98 2.13
C VAL A 107 -2.74 -12.32 3.61
N ASP A 108 -3.31 -11.42 4.41
CA ASP A 108 -3.48 -11.57 5.86
C ASP A 108 -2.12 -11.72 6.58
N TRP A 109 -1.20 -10.81 6.26
CA TRP A 109 0.13 -10.73 6.87
C TRP A 109 0.21 -9.48 7.76
N PRO A 110 0.78 -9.57 8.97
CA PRO A 110 0.89 -8.43 9.86
C PRO A 110 1.84 -7.38 9.30
N ALA A 111 1.50 -6.10 9.47
CA ALA A 111 2.34 -4.98 9.08
C ALA A 111 2.22 -3.81 10.09
N ILE A 112 3.34 -3.13 10.35
CA ILE A 112 3.47 -2.01 11.29
C ILE A 112 4.08 -0.81 10.57
N SER A 113 3.40 0.33 10.60
CA SER A 113 3.93 1.60 10.08
C SER A 113 4.76 2.31 11.15
N LEU A 114 5.97 2.71 10.80
CA LEU A 114 6.97 3.30 11.71
C LEU A 114 7.39 4.69 11.22
N PRO A 115 7.04 5.77 11.93
CA PRO A 115 7.47 7.13 11.61
C PRO A 115 8.98 7.33 11.87
N LEU A 116 9.75 7.73 10.87
CA LEU A 116 11.22 7.77 11.00
C LEU A 116 11.75 8.93 11.84
N GLY A 117 10.91 9.90 12.23
CA GLY A 117 11.39 11.17 12.80
C GLY A 117 12.16 12.04 11.80
N MET A 118 12.20 11.62 10.54
CA MET A 118 12.73 12.37 9.40
C MET A 118 11.60 13.09 8.68
N SER A 119 11.95 14.18 8.01
CA SER A 119 11.05 14.95 7.16
C SER A 119 11.69 15.23 5.81
N CYS A 120 10.87 15.49 4.78
CA CYS A 120 11.39 15.93 3.49
C CYS A 120 12.20 17.21 3.62
N ASP A 121 13.33 17.27 2.93
CA ASP A 121 14.22 18.41 2.89
C ASP A 121 14.33 18.91 1.45
N LYS A 122 13.91 20.15 1.19
CA LYS A 122 13.89 20.71 -0.16
C LYS A 122 15.28 20.89 -0.79
N ASP A 123 16.32 20.98 0.05
CA ASP A 123 17.70 21.15 -0.40
C ASP A 123 18.37 19.80 -0.70
N VAL A 124 17.78 18.69 -0.22
CA VAL A 124 18.28 17.32 -0.42
C VAL A 124 17.40 16.57 -1.43
N ASP A 125 16.09 16.62 -1.25
CA ASP A 125 15.07 15.95 -2.06
C ASP A 125 14.74 16.79 -3.30
N VAL A 126 15.74 17.05 -4.14
CA VAL A 126 15.52 17.82 -5.38
C VAL A 126 14.89 16.94 -6.47
N PRO A 127 14.08 17.51 -7.39
CA PRO A 127 13.48 16.74 -8.47
C PRO A 127 14.55 16.05 -9.33
N TYR A 128 14.25 14.83 -9.77
CA TYR A 128 15.12 14.08 -10.66
C TYR A 128 15.29 14.80 -12.00
N ILE A 129 16.54 14.96 -12.45
CA ILE A 129 16.86 15.67 -13.72
C ILE A 129 16.43 14.86 -14.96
N ASN A 130 16.55 13.53 -14.91
CA ASN A 130 16.24 12.62 -16.03
C ASN A 130 15.37 11.47 -15.53
N PHE A 131 14.23 11.80 -14.92
CA PHE A 131 13.28 10.78 -14.47
C PHE A 131 12.65 10.07 -15.66
N GLU A 132 12.76 8.74 -15.69
CA GLU A 132 12.10 7.88 -16.67
C GLU A 132 10.98 7.12 -15.97
N PRO A 133 9.71 7.56 -16.10
CA PRO A 133 8.61 6.94 -15.37
C PRO A 133 8.39 5.48 -15.79
N PHE A 134 8.18 4.60 -14.81
CA PHE A 134 7.80 3.22 -15.07
C PHE A 134 6.37 3.07 -15.59
N GLY A 135 5.55 4.11 -15.48
CA GLY A 135 4.16 4.12 -15.95
C GLY A 135 3.45 5.46 -15.74
N THR A 136 2.15 5.48 -16.02
CA THR A 136 1.32 6.69 -15.95
C THR A 136 1.21 7.25 -14.52
N GLU A 137 1.04 6.40 -13.52
CA GLU A 137 0.97 6.84 -12.12
C GLU A 137 2.30 7.38 -11.62
N ASP A 138 3.41 6.81 -12.07
CA ASP A 138 4.75 7.25 -11.70
C ASP A 138 5.04 8.64 -12.28
N SER A 139 4.68 8.85 -13.56
CA SER A 139 4.75 10.16 -14.22
C SER A 139 3.87 11.19 -13.51
N ARG A 140 2.66 10.80 -13.10
CA ARG A 140 1.74 11.66 -12.35
C ARG A 140 2.33 12.05 -11.00
N LEU A 141 2.82 11.09 -10.20
CA LEU A 141 3.40 11.37 -8.89
C LEU A 141 4.61 12.30 -9.01
N ASN A 142 5.49 12.07 -9.99
CA ASN A 142 6.61 12.96 -10.25
C ASN A 142 6.14 14.37 -10.65
N SER A 143 5.08 14.50 -11.46
CA SER A 143 4.53 15.81 -11.83
C SER A 143 3.90 16.59 -10.68
N LEU A 144 3.52 15.91 -9.60
CA LEU A 144 2.99 16.53 -8.38
C LEU A 144 4.08 16.99 -7.41
N TYR A 145 5.32 16.56 -7.62
CA TYR A 145 6.39 16.83 -6.68
C TYR A 145 6.86 18.28 -6.77
N ASP A 146 6.77 18.98 -5.64
CA ASP A 146 7.29 20.33 -5.47
C ASP A 146 8.09 20.41 -4.15
N PRO A 147 9.41 20.65 -4.20
CA PRO A 147 10.25 20.63 -2.99
C PRO A 147 9.79 21.59 -1.90
N GLU A 148 9.30 22.78 -2.26
CA GLU A 148 8.87 23.78 -1.28
C GLU A 148 7.58 23.37 -0.57
N HIS A 149 6.60 22.82 -1.30
CA HIS A 149 5.35 22.35 -0.71
C HIS A 149 5.51 21.07 0.11
N PHE A 150 6.49 20.24 -0.25
CA PHE A 150 6.71 18.95 0.40
C PHE A 150 7.67 19.05 1.59
N HIS A 151 8.45 20.14 1.71
CA HIS A 151 9.39 20.35 2.80
C HIS A 151 8.72 20.22 4.17
N GLY A 152 9.37 19.51 5.10
CA GLY A 152 8.88 19.30 6.45
C GLY A 152 7.85 18.17 6.60
N LEU A 153 7.32 17.61 5.50
CA LEU A 153 6.40 16.47 5.57
C LEU A 153 7.10 15.24 6.16
N PRO A 154 6.44 14.49 7.08
CA PRO A 154 7.06 13.38 7.78
C PRO A 154 7.25 12.17 6.87
N LEU A 155 8.34 11.44 7.12
CA LEU A 155 8.65 10.18 6.45
C LEU A 155 8.30 8.98 7.35
N SER A 156 7.89 7.88 6.72
CA SER A 156 7.60 6.62 7.41
C SER A 156 8.01 5.42 6.56
N VAL A 157 8.29 4.33 7.24
CA VAL A 157 8.49 3.01 6.64
C VAL A 157 7.46 2.04 7.18
N GLN A 158 7.38 0.87 6.57
CA GLN A 158 6.56 -0.24 7.04
C GLN A 158 7.42 -1.45 7.30
N LEU A 159 7.16 -2.16 8.40
CA LEU A 159 7.63 -3.52 8.60
C LEU A 159 6.48 -4.48 8.35
N ALA A 160 6.74 -5.57 7.65
CA ALA A 160 5.79 -6.66 7.50
C ALA A 160 6.39 -7.98 7.98
N GLY A 161 5.55 -8.83 8.56
CA GLY A 161 5.89 -10.18 9.02
C GLY A 161 5.10 -11.25 8.25
N GLN A 162 5.37 -12.52 8.50
CA GLN A 162 4.50 -13.59 8.01
C GLN A 162 3.22 -13.68 8.85
N LYS A 163 2.20 -14.30 8.26
CA LYS A 163 0.96 -14.64 8.95
C LYS A 163 1.22 -15.37 10.27
N PHE A 164 0.57 -14.92 11.34
CA PHE A 164 0.71 -15.40 12.73
C PHE A 164 2.06 -15.14 13.40
N GLU A 165 2.86 -14.19 12.88
CA GLU A 165 4.11 -13.75 13.50
C GLU A 165 4.02 -12.34 14.11
N ASP A 166 2.83 -11.92 14.55
CA ASP A 166 2.54 -10.59 15.09
C ASP A 166 3.47 -10.20 16.26
N GLU A 167 3.65 -11.09 17.25
CA GLU A 167 4.53 -10.83 18.40
C GLU A 167 6.01 -10.75 17.99
N LYS A 168 6.42 -11.58 17.03
CA LYS A 168 7.79 -11.54 16.48
C LYS A 168 8.02 -10.23 15.73
N LEU A 169 7.07 -9.80 14.91
CA LEU A 169 7.13 -8.54 14.18
C LEU A 169 7.22 -7.35 15.14
N LEU A 170 6.45 -7.37 16.23
CA LEU A 170 6.50 -6.33 17.26
C LEU A 170 7.87 -6.29 17.95
N ALA A 171 8.42 -7.45 18.34
CA ALA A 171 9.75 -7.52 18.96
C ALA A 171 10.85 -7.01 18.02
N ILE A 172 10.76 -7.31 16.72
CA ILE A 172 11.67 -6.78 15.70
C ILE A 172 11.51 -5.26 15.60
N ALA A 173 10.28 -4.74 15.57
CA ALA A 173 10.03 -3.31 15.52
C ALA A 173 10.64 -2.58 16.74
N GLU A 174 10.45 -3.11 17.95
CA GLU A 174 11.05 -2.56 19.17
C GLU A 174 12.59 -2.50 19.11
N LEU A 175 13.22 -3.50 18.49
CA LEU A 175 14.66 -3.57 18.35
C LEU A 175 15.20 -2.56 17.30
N ILE A 176 14.57 -2.48 16.13
CA ILE A 176 15.13 -1.73 15.00
C ILE A 176 14.67 -0.28 14.93
N TYR A 177 13.49 0.04 15.46
CA TYR A 177 12.90 1.37 15.34
C TYR A 177 13.76 2.48 15.97
N PRO A 178 14.38 2.31 17.15
CA PRO A 178 15.29 3.32 17.72
C PRO A 178 16.51 3.57 16.84
N ILE A 179 17.04 2.51 16.20
CA ILE A 179 18.19 2.59 15.29
C ILE A 179 17.80 3.38 14.04
N MET A 180 16.61 3.12 13.48
CA MET A 180 16.09 3.83 12.32
C MET A 180 15.89 5.32 12.57
N ARG A 181 15.52 5.70 13.79
CA ARG A 181 15.37 7.09 14.21
C ARG A 181 16.70 7.79 14.52
N GLY A 182 17.78 7.04 14.68
CA GLY A 182 19.08 7.58 15.14
C GLY A 182 19.07 7.98 16.62
N ASP A 183 18.20 7.39 17.44
CA ASP A 183 18.10 7.66 18.88
C ASP A 183 19.17 6.88 19.72
N SER A 184 20.14 6.24 19.06
CA SER A 184 21.16 5.33 19.63
C SER A 184 22.52 5.98 19.87
#